data_AF-A0A8J4WS48-F1
#
_entry.id   AF-A0A8J4WS48-F1
#
_cell.length_a   1.000
_cell.length_b   1.000
_cell.length_c   1.000
_cell.angle_alpha   90.00
_cell.angle_beta   90.00
_cell.angle_gamma   90.00
#
_symmetry.space_group_name_H-M   'P 1'
#
loop_
_entity.id
_entity.type
_entity.pdbx_description
1 polymer ?
#
loop_
_entity_poly.entity_id
_entity_poly.type
_entity_poly.pdbx_seq_one_letter_code
_entity_poly.pdbx_strand_id
1 'polypeptide(L)' 'MPKCPNCQKEVYFAERVTSLGKDWHRPCLKCARCTKTLAPGSHSEVSFY' A
#
# COMPACT_ATOMS: atom_id res chain seq x y z
N MET A 1 13.47 3.54 9.16
CA MET A 1 12.55 4.00 8.10
C MET A 1 11.73 2.83 7.60
N PRO A 2 10.42 3.00 7.35
CA PRO A 2 9.62 1.92 6.79
C PRO A 2 10.15 1.48 5.44
N LYS A 3 10.25 0.16 5.22
CA LYS A 3 10.61 -0.44 3.94
C LYS A 3 9.37 -1.00 3.27
N CYS A 4 9.18 -0.66 2.01
CA CYS A 4 8.06 -1.15 1.23
C CYS A 4 8.22 -2.65 0.99
N PRO A 5 7.27 -3.50 1.39
CA PRO A 5 7.38 -4.94 1.19
C PRO A 5 7.26 -5.37 -0.28
N ASN A 6 6.84 -4.49 -1.20
CA ASN A 6 6.75 -4.80 -2.63
C ASN A 6 8.09 -4.62 -3.37
N CYS A 7 8.79 -3.51 -3.12
CA CYS A 7 10.02 -3.16 -3.83
C CYS A 7 11.26 -3.15 -2.92
N GLN A 8 11.09 -3.41 -1.62
CA GLN A 8 12.12 -3.42 -0.57
C GLN A 8 12.91 -2.11 -0.42
N LYS A 9 12.44 -1.03 -1.05
CA LYS A 9 12.99 0.32 -0.93
C LYS A 9 12.39 1.07 0.25
N GLU A 10 13.12 2.07 0.69
CA GLU A 10 12.71 2.98 1.77
C GLU A 10 11.49 3.80 1.34
N VAL A 11 10.50 3.87 2.21
CA VAL A 11 9.27 4.63 1.99
C VAL A 11 9.46 6.01 2.63
N TYR A 12 9.60 7.01 1.77
CA TYR A 12 9.69 8.41 2.19
C TYR A 12 8.31 8.97 2.52
N PHE A 13 8.26 9.99 3.38
CA PHE A 13 7.00 10.64 3.77
C PHE A 13 6.13 11.10 2.58
N ALA A 14 6.76 11.52 1.47
CA ALA A 14 6.06 11.97 0.26
C ALA A 14 5.25 10.86 -0.43
N GLU A 15 5.71 9.61 -0.36
CA GLU A 15 5.08 8.45 -1.01
C GLU A 15 4.50 7.43 -0.03
N ARG A 16 4.64 7.70 1.28
CA ARG A 16 4.14 6.87 2.37
C ARG A 16 2.64 6.71 2.29
N VAL A 17 2.22 5.47 2.10
CA VAL A 17 0.84 5.04 2.26
C VAL A 17 0.79 3.87 3.22
N THR A 18 0.03 4.01 4.30
CA THR A 18 -0.11 2.98 5.33
C THR A 18 -1.32 2.10 4.99
N SER A 19 -1.11 0.80 4.86
CA SER A 19 -2.14 -0.17 4.50
C SER A 19 -1.83 -1.53 5.13
N LEU A 20 -2.87 -2.20 5.65
CA LEU A 20 -2.73 -3.47 6.39
C LEU A 20 -1.69 -3.40 7.53
N GLY A 21 -1.58 -2.23 8.18
CA GLY A 21 -0.60 -1.97 9.24
C GLY A 21 0.86 -1.91 8.76
N LYS A 22 1.12 -1.78 7.45
CA LYS A 22 2.45 -1.62 6.86
C LYS A 22 2.51 -0.38 5.99
N ASP A 23 3.71 0.15 5.79
CA ASP A 23 3.95 1.30 4.90
C ASP A 23 4.40 0.82 3.52
N TRP A 24 3.81 1.42 2.50
CA TRP A 24 4.04 1.11 1.09
C TRP A 24 4.30 2.41 0.33
N HIS A 25 4.84 2.31 -0.88
CA HIS A 25 4.77 3.40 -1.84
C HIS A 25 3.41 3.42 -2.53
N ARG A 26 2.93 4.61 -2.90
CA ARG A 26 1.73 4.82 -3.73
C ARG A 26 1.61 3.85 -4.92
N PRO A 27 2.61 3.69 -5.81
CA PRO A 27 2.54 2.72 -6.92
C PRO A 27 2.77 1.27 -6.50
N CYS A 28 3.37 1.05 -5.32
CA CYS A 28 3.62 -0.30 -4.81
C CYS A 28 2.39 -0.90 -4.13
N LEU A 29 1.44 -0.07 -3.73
CA LEU A 29 0.21 -0.50 -3.10
C LEU A 29 -0.78 -0.98 -4.17
N LYS A 30 -0.63 -2.24 -4.59
CA LYS A 30 -1.45 -2.89 -5.62
C LYS A 30 -1.99 -4.22 -5.11
N CYS A 31 -3.19 -4.58 -5.54
CA CYS A 31 -3.81 -5.83 -5.15
C CYS A 31 -3.07 -7.00 -5.80
N ALA A 32 -2.63 -7.98 -5.01
CA ALA A 32 -1.98 -9.19 -5.56
C ALA A 32 -2.94 -10.05 -6.39
N ARG A 33 -4.27 -9.94 -6.14
CA ARG A 33 -5.30 -10.72 -6.83
C ARG A 33 -5.78 -10.05 -8.11
N CYS A 34 -5.95 -8.73 -8.07
CA CYS A 34 -6.55 -7.96 -9.18
C CYS A 34 -5.53 -7.13 -9.96
N THR A 35 -4.25 -7.12 -9.53
CA THR A 35 -3.13 -6.29 -10.03
C THR A 35 -3.39 -4.78 -10.14
N LYS A 36 -4.58 -4.31 -9.75
CA LYS A 36 -4.99 -2.92 -9.77
C LYS A 36 -4.25 -2.12 -8.70
N THR A 37 -3.68 -0.99 -9.11
CA THR A 37 -3.12 0.02 -8.20
C THR A 37 -4.25 0.55 -7.33
N LEU A 38 -4.11 0.43 -6.01
CA LEU A 38 -5.10 0.93 -5.08
C LEU A 38 -4.83 2.41 -4.85
N ALA A 39 -5.86 3.24 -5.02
CA ALA A 39 -5.74 4.65 -4.73
C ALA A 39 -5.70 4.88 -3.22
N PRO A 40 -4.86 5.82 -2.72
CA PRO A 40 -4.90 6.22 -1.32
C PRO A 40 -6.31 6.74 -1.01
N GLY A 41 -7.03 6.05 -0.12
CA GLY A 41 -8.42 6.36 0.25
C GLY A 41 -9.51 5.48 -0.40
N SER A 42 -9.19 4.65 -1.40
CA SER A 42 -10.12 3.65 -1.96
C SER A 42 -9.79 2.22 -1.52
N HIS A 43 -9.11 2.08 -0.39
CA HIS A 43 -9.02 0.82 0.31
C HIS A 43 -10.30 0.63 1.10
N SER A 44 -11.33 0.08 0.45
CA SER A 44 -12.33 -0.65 1.20
C SER A 44 -11.58 -1.81 1.83
N GLU A 45 -11.25 -1.70 3.13
CA GLU A 45 -11.20 -2.91 3.93
C GLU A 45 -12.52 -3.59 3.63
N VAL A 46 -12.48 -4.78 3.07
CA VAL A 46 -13.71 -5.54 2.98
C VAL A 46 -13.93 -5.98 4.42
N SER A 47 -14.63 -5.13 5.20
CA SER A 47 -15.41 -5.58 6.34
C SER A 47 -16.45 -6.53 5.76
N PHE A 48 -16.02 -7.74 5.42
CA PHE A 48 -16.93 -8.87 5.41
C PHE A 48 -17.39 -8.98 6.85
N TYR A 49 -18.60 -8.49 7.10
CA TYR A 49 -19.40 -8.93 8.23
C TYR A 49 -19.53 -10.45 8.15
#